data_AF-A0A960TUP3-F1
#
_entry.id   AF-A0A960TUP3-F1
#
_cell.length_a   1.000
_cell.length_b   1.000
_cell.length_c   1.000
_cell.angle_alpha   90.00
_cell.angle_beta   90.00
_cell.angle_gamma   90.00
#
_symmetry.space_group_name_H-M   'P 1'
#
loop_
_entity.id
_entity.type
_entity.pdbx_description
1 polymer ?
#
loop_
_entity_poly.entity_id
_entity_poly.type
_entity_poly.pdbx_seq_one_letter_code
_entity_poly.pdbx_strand_id
1 'polypeptide(L)'
;MTDAAVPLPTPDLPAGTCWLVATPIGNLDDVSLRALAVLGGVDLVLAEDTRRTRTLLTRYGVKARLEAFHDHNKERQAPKVVE
;
A
#
# COMPACT_ATOMS: atom_id res chain seq x y z
N MET A 1 -11.58 -28.95 -5.34
CA MET A 1 -11.04 -28.59 -4.01
C MET A 1 -11.16 -27.08 -3.92
N THR A 2 -11.98 -26.59 -2.99
CA THR A 2 -12.48 -25.21 -2.97
C THR A 2 -11.35 -24.18 -2.90
N ASP A 3 -11.26 -23.40 -3.97
CA ASP A 3 -10.39 -22.24 -4.19
C ASP A 3 -10.90 -21.03 -3.38
N ALA A 4 -11.00 -21.20 -2.06
CA ALA A 4 -11.39 -20.10 -1.18
C ALA A 4 -10.13 -19.32 -0.82
N ALA A 5 -9.91 -18.21 -1.52
CA ALA A 5 -8.89 -17.23 -1.13
C ALA A 5 -9.07 -16.88 0.36
N VAL A 6 -7.98 -16.91 1.13
CA VAL A 6 -8.01 -16.47 2.53
C VAL A 6 -8.41 -14.99 2.54
N PRO A 7 -9.52 -14.61 3.20
CA PRO A 7 -9.95 -13.23 3.21
C PRO A 7 -8.90 -12.36 3.88
N LEU A 8 -8.65 -11.17 3.30
CA LEU A 8 -7.79 -10.19 3.95
C LEU A 8 -8.41 -9.74 5.28
N PRO A 9 -7.61 -9.54 6.33
CA PRO A 9 -8.11 -8.98 7.58
C PRO A 9 -8.70 -7.59 7.34
N THR A 10 -9.62 -7.15 8.19
CA THR A 10 -10.18 -5.79 8.15
C THR A 10 -9.50 -4.95 9.23
N PRO A 11 -8.43 -4.19 8.92
CA PRO A 11 -7.81 -3.31 9.89
C PRO A 11 -8.76 -2.16 10.25
N ASP A 12 -8.70 -1.71 11.50
CA ASP A 12 -9.23 -0.39 11.85
C ASP A 12 -8.31 0.68 11.25
N LEU A 13 -8.88 1.57 10.43
CA LEU A 13 -8.18 2.62 9.69
C LEU A 13 -8.76 3.99 10.08
N PRO A 14 -8.42 4.54 11.26
CA PRO A 14 -8.92 5.83 11.69
C PRO A 14 -8.50 6.94 10.71
N ALA A 15 -9.38 7.92 10.49
CA ALA A 15 -9.10 9.08 9.65
C ALA A 15 -7.87 9.86 10.16
N GLY A 16 -7.12 10.48 9.23
CA GLY A 16 -5.91 11.24 9.55
C GLY A 16 -4.71 10.39 9.98
N THR A 17 -4.74 9.07 9.74
CA THR A 17 -3.65 8.17 10.12
C THR A 17 -2.71 7.89 8.94
N CYS A 18 -1.41 8.14 9.15
CA CYS A 18 -0.37 7.71 8.23
C CYS A 18 0.15 6.32 8.62
N TRP A 19 0.05 5.36 7.69
CA TRP A 19 0.51 3.98 7.91
C TRP A 19 1.86 3.74 7.22
N LEU A 20 2.87 3.33 8.00
CA LEU A 20 4.14 2.87 7.45
C LEU A 20 4.05 1.37 7.15
N VAL A 21 4.01 1.03 5.86
CA VAL A 21 3.92 -0.35 5.38
C VAL A 21 5.21 -0.73 4.70
N ALA A 22 5.92 -1.71 5.28
CA ALA A 22 7.12 -2.25 4.66
C ALA A 22 6.76 -3.11 3.42
N THR A 23 7.47 -2.89 2.31
CA THR A 23 7.43 -3.78 1.15
C THR A 23 8.57 -4.79 1.23
N PRO A 24 8.35 -6.08 0.91
CA PRO A 24 9.43 -7.08 0.88
C PRO A 24 10.59 -6.61 0.00
N ILE A 25 11.84 -6.88 0.37
CA ILE A 25 13.05 -6.47 -0.39
C ILE A 25 13.42 -7.43 -1.54
N GLY A 26 12.70 -8.53 -1.70
CA GLY A 26 12.92 -9.51 -2.76
C GLY A 26 11.65 -10.25 -3.12
N ASN A 27 11.34 -11.31 -2.35
CA ASN A 27 10.18 -12.15 -2.61
C ASN A 27 8.87 -11.43 -2.26
N LEU A 28 7.97 -11.32 -3.23
CA LEU A 28 6.67 -10.69 -3.01
C LEU A 28 5.78 -11.49 -2.05
N ASP A 29 6.01 -12.81 -1.93
CA ASP A 29 5.25 -13.68 -1.02
C ASP A 29 5.57 -13.45 0.47
N ASP A 30 6.61 -12.68 0.78
CA ASP A 30 6.92 -12.28 2.16
C ASP A 30 6.02 -11.11 2.63
N VAL A 31 5.12 -10.61 1.78
CA VAL A 31 4.17 -9.56 2.17
C VAL A 31 3.16 -10.11 3.18
N SER A 32 2.92 -9.35 4.26
CA SER A 32 1.90 -9.76 5.23
C SER A 32 0.47 -9.51 4.71
N LEU A 33 -0.49 -10.35 5.12
CA LEU A 33 -1.91 -10.13 4.82
C LEU A 33 -2.40 -8.77 5.35
N ARG A 34 -1.87 -8.32 6.49
CA ARG A 34 -2.18 -7.00 7.05
C ARG A 34 -1.66 -5.87 6.14
N ALA A 35 -0.46 -5.99 5.57
CA ALA A 35 0.06 -5.00 4.64
C ALA A 35 -0.83 -4.86 3.41
N LEU A 36 -1.25 -6.00 2.82
CA LEU A 36 -2.20 -6.00 1.70
C LEU A 36 -3.54 -5.35 2.07
N ALA A 37 -4.07 -5.66 3.26
CA ALA A 37 -5.31 -5.10 3.74
C ALA A 37 -5.24 -3.58 3.95
N VAL A 38 -4.16 -3.08 4.57
CA VAL A 38 -3.93 -1.64 4.77
C VAL A 38 -3.79 -0.95 3.41
N LEU A 39 -2.95 -1.46 2.52
CA LEU A 39 -2.73 -0.85 1.19
C LEU A 39 -4.01 -0.79 0.35
N GLY A 40 -4.90 -1.78 0.47
CA GLY A 40 -6.20 -1.79 -0.21
C GLY A 40 -7.31 -1.01 0.48
N GLY A 41 -7.13 -0.63 1.75
CA GLY A 41 -8.15 0.06 2.55
C GLY A 41 -7.91 1.57 2.73
N VAL A 42 -6.69 2.06 2.50
CA VAL A 42 -6.36 3.49 2.62
C VAL A 42 -6.75 4.28 1.36
N ASP A 43 -7.02 5.58 1.54
CA ASP A 43 -7.40 6.48 0.45
C ASP A 43 -6.27 6.76 -0.55
N LEU A 44 -5.02 6.70 -0.08
CA LEU A 44 -3.82 7.00 -0.86
C LEU A 44 -2.63 6.17 -0.38
N VAL A 45 -1.93 5.56 -1.35
CA VAL A 45 -0.64 4.91 -1.16
C VAL A 45 0.44 5.81 -1.75
N LEU A 46 1.37 6.22 -0.90
CA LEU A 46 2.58 6.96 -1.29
C LEU A 46 3.74 5.98 -1.35
N ALA A 47 4.45 5.95 -2.49
CA ALA A 47 5.60 5.06 -2.66
C ALA A 47 6.78 5.75 -3.31
N GLU A 48 7.99 5.42 -2.86
CA GLU A 48 9.25 5.86 -3.48
C GLU A 48 9.38 5.26 -4.89
N ASP A 49 9.26 3.93 -5.02
CA ASP A 49 9.16 3.23 -6.31
C ASP A 49 7.72 2.75 -6.55
N THR A 50 7.00 3.52 -7.36
CA THR A 50 5.62 3.19 -7.78
C THR A 50 5.54 2.00 -8.72
N ARG A 51 6.60 1.65 -9.45
CA ARG A 51 6.62 0.48 -10.35
C ARG A 51 6.62 -0.79 -9.52
N ARG A 52 7.50 -0.85 -8.52
CA ARG A 52 7.58 -1.98 -7.59
C ARG A 52 6.30 -2.18 -6.81
N THR A 53 5.75 -1.10 -6.28
CA THR A 53 4.49 -1.11 -5.54
C THR A 53 3.33 -1.55 -6.43
N ARG A 54 3.26 -1.09 -7.69
CA ARG A 54 2.24 -1.53 -8.65
C ARG A 54 2.34 -3.03 -8.95
N THR A 55 3.54 -3.59 -9.08
CA THR A 55 3.73 -5.04 -9.26
C THR A 55 3.20 -5.82 -8.07
N LEU A 56 3.49 -5.37 -6.83
CA LEU A 56 2.97 -5.99 -5.61
C LEU A 56 1.44 -5.98 -5.59
N LEU A 57 0.83 -4.81 -5.78
CA LEU A 57 -0.62 -4.63 -5.79
C LEU A 57 -1.31 -5.49 -6.86
N THR A 58 -0.72 -5.54 -8.06
CA THR A 58 -1.25 -6.33 -9.19
C THR A 58 -1.20 -7.83 -8.91
N ARG A 59 -0.09 -8.33 -8.34
CA ARG A 59 0.08 -9.75 -7.99
C ARG A 59 -1.01 -10.26 -7.05
N TYR A 60 -1.44 -9.43 -6.09
CA TYR A 60 -2.45 -9.78 -5.09
C TYR A 60 -3.84 -9.21 -5.40
N GLY A 61 -4.06 -8.62 -6.57
CA GLY A 61 -5.37 -8.06 -6.96
C GLY A 61 -5.83 -6.89 -6.09
N VAL A 62 -4.92 -6.21 -5.39
CA VAL A 62 -5.23 -5.07 -4.52
C VAL A 62 -5.34 -3.80 -5.36
N LYS A 63 -6.45 -3.09 -5.26
CA LYS A 63 -6.66 -1.79 -5.92
C LYS A 63 -6.37 -0.70 -4.91
N ALA A 64 -5.52 0.26 -5.30
CA ALA A 64 -5.21 1.43 -4.48
C ALA A 64 -4.88 2.63 -5.37
N ARG A 65 -5.18 3.83 -4.90
CA ARG A 65 -4.67 5.07 -5.52
C ARG A 65 -3.19 5.18 -5.15
N LEU A 66 -2.31 5.14 -6.15
CA LEU A 66 -0.85 5.10 -5.96
C LEU A 66 -0.19 6.36 -6.53
N GLU A 67 0.53 7.09 -5.68
CA GLU A 67 1.30 8.28 -6.07
C GLU A 67 2.77 8.17 -5.67
N ALA A 68 3.64 8.82 -6.44
CA ALA A 68 5.08 8.83 -6.18
C ALA A 68 5.41 9.82 -5.07
N PHE A 69 6.16 9.37 -4.06
CA PHE A 69 6.67 10.20 -2.97
C PHE A 69 8.15 9.88 -2.73
N HIS A 70 9.02 10.75 -3.23
CA HIS A 70 10.47 10.58 -3.20
C HIS A 70 11.15 11.94 -3.03
N ASP A 71 12.46 11.96 -2.80
CA ASP A 71 13.19 13.18 -2.42
C ASP A 71 12.99 14.39 -3.35
N HIS A 72 12.86 14.17 -4.66
CA HIS A 72 12.63 15.25 -5.62
C HIS A 72 11.24 15.92 -5.55
N ASN A 73 10.25 15.32 -4.89
CA ASN A 73 8.88 15.83 -4.86
C ASN A 73 8.27 15.94 -3.46
N LYS A 74 8.93 15.43 -2.42
CA LYS A 74 8.44 15.41 -1.04
C LYS A 74 8.00 16.77 -0.51
N GLU A 75 8.79 17.82 -0.77
CA GLU A 75 8.51 19.18 -0.26
C GLU A 75 7.23 19.77 -0.84
N ARG A 76 6.87 19.38 -2.08
CA ARG A 76 5.65 19.80 -2.75
C ARG A 76 4.46 18.88 -2.46
N GLN A 77 4.71 17.60 -2.22
CA GLN A 77 3.70 16.57 -1.99
C GLN A 77 3.21 16.56 -0.54
N ALA A 78 4.11 16.69 0.44
CA ALA A 78 3.77 16.54 1.85
C ALA A 78 2.64 17.47 2.34
N PRO A 79 2.61 18.77 1.98
CA PRO A 79 1.49 19.63 2.39
C PRO A 79 0.13 19.13 1.89
N LYS A 80 0.07 18.61 0.66
CA LYS A 80 -1.17 18.12 0.03
C LYS A 80 -1.73 16.84 0.66
N VAL A 81 -0.92 16.13 1.44
CA VAL A 81 -1.30 14.88 2.12
C VAL A 81 -1.83 15.14 3.53
N VAL A 82 -1.44 16.27 4.13
CA VAL A 82 -1.78 16.65 5.51
C VAL A 82 -3.01 17.55 5.58
N GLU A 83 -3.31 18.29 4.50
CA GLU A 83 -4.50 19.14 4.33
C GLU A 83 -5.76 18.35 3.98
#